data_AF-A0A970CMC2-F1
#
_entry.id   AF-A0A970CMC2-F1
#
_cell.length_a   1.000
_cell.length_b   1.000
_cell.length_c   1.000
_cell.angle_alpha   90.00
_cell.angle_beta   90.00
_cell.angle_gamma   90.00
#
_symmetry.space_group_name_H-M   'P 1'
#
loop_
_entity.id
_entity.type
_entity.pdbx_description
1 polymer ?
#
loop_
_entity_poly.entity_id
_entity_poly.type
_entity_poly.pdbx_seq_one_letter_code
_entity_poly.pdbx_strand_id
1 'polypeptide(L)' 'MADYLKRIARLKERLLTIKPEMDLENAKILTEGFIEYANMPLILKKAYAFRKQCQEKTIFIAEDELIV' A
#
# COMPACT_ATOMS: atom_id res chain seq x y z
N MET A 1 -33.87 4.62 4.21
CA MET A 1 -32.66 4.22 3.46
C MET A 1 -32.08 2.98 4.12
N ALA A 2 -31.88 1.90 3.36
CA ALA A 2 -31.25 0.68 3.88
C ALA A 2 -29.86 1.00 4.45
N ASP A 3 -29.49 0.34 5.54
CA ASP A 3 -28.29 0.70 6.32
C ASP A 3 -26.98 0.63 5.50
N TYR A 4 -26.89 -0.34 4.58
CA TYR A 4 -25.75 -0.49 3.67
C TYR A 4 -25.53 0.73 2.75
N LEU A 5 -26.59 1.46 2.38
CA LEU A 5 -26.46 2.65 1.54
C LEU A 5 -25.81 3.81 2.29
N LYS A 6 -26.00 3.89 3.61
CA LYS A 6 -25.33 4.90 4.45
C LYS A 6 -23.83 4.65 4.51
N ARG A 7 -23.42 3.38 4.65
CA ARG A 7 -22.01 2.96 4.59
C ARG A 7 -21.36 3.35 3.26
N ILE A 8 -22.00 3.03 2.14
CA ILE A 8 -21.51 3.36 0.79
C ILE A 8 -21.40 4.89 0.61
N ALA A 9 -22.35 5.67 1.13
CA ALA A 9 -22.31 7.12 1.04
C ALA A 9 -21.08 7.72 1.77
N ARG A 10 -20.74 7.23 2.97
CA ARG A 10 -19.55 7.65 3.72
C ARG A 10 -18.25 7.33 2.97
N LEU A 11 -18.16 6.13 2.38
CA LEU A 11 -17.01 5.75 1.55
C LEU A 11 -16.84 6.67 0.34
N LYS A 12 -17.95 7.02 -0.33
CA LYS A 12 -17.94 7.93 -1.47
C LYS A 12 -17.52 9.34 -1.07
N GLU A 13 -18.02 9.85 0.04
CA GLU A 13 -17.64 11.16 0.56
C GLU A 13 -16.15 11.23 0.89
N ARG A 14 -15.60 10.19 1.54
CA ARG A 14 -14.16 10.08 1.81
C ARG A 14 -13.34 10.11 0.52
N LEU A 15 -13.74 9.35 -0.49
CA LEU A 15 -13.05 9.33 -1.79
C LEU A 15 -13.02 10.70 -2.47
N LEU A 16 -14.09 11.49 -2.36
CA LEU A 16 -14.19 12.81 -2.98
C LEU A 16 -13.44 13.90 -2.20
N THR A 17 -13.22 13.69 -0.90
CA THR A 17 -12.57 14.68 -0.03
C THR A 17 -11.08 14.44 0.15
N ILE A 18 -10.59 13.22 -0.14
CA ILE A 18 -9.17 12.88 0.00
C ILE A 18 -8.32 13.69 -0.99
N LYS A 19 -7.19 14.19 -0.51
CA LYS A 19 -6.19 14.86 -1.35
C LYS A 19 -5.21 13.82 -1.87
N PRO A 20 -4.84 13.86 -3.17
CA PRO A 20 -3.77 13.03 -3.69
C PRO A 20 -2.44 13.37 -3.00
N GLU A 21 -1.71 12.34 -2.59
CA GLU A 21 -0.44 12.45 -1.87
C GLU A 21 0.61 11.51 -2.47
N MET A 22 1.89 11.76 -2.16
CA MET A 22 3.00 10.91 -2.58
C MET A 22 3.58 10.16 -1.38
N ASP A 23 3.57 8.84 -1.45
CA ASP A 23 4.17 7.95 -0.46
C ASP A 23 5.63 7.62 -0.83
N LEU A 24 6.53 7.70 0.16
CA LEU A 24 7.96 7.38 0.04
C LEU A 24 8.35 6.06 0.68
N GLU A 25 7.46 5.42 1.43
CA GLU A 25 7.72 4.17 2.16
C GLU A 25 8.20 3.06 1.20
N ASN A 26 7.49 2.91 0.08
CA ASN A 26 7.84 1.94 -0.96
C ASN A 26 9.25 2.19 -1.53
N ALA A 27 9.58 3.44 -1.83
CA ALA A 27 10.87 3.80 -2.40
C ALA A 27 12.01 3.52 -1.42
N LYS A 28 11.79 3.80 -0.13
CA LYS A 28 12.74 3.51 0.93
C LYS A 28 12.99 2.01 1.07
N ILE A 29 11.93 1.20 1.27
CA ILE A 29 12.06 -0.25 1.47
C ILE A 29 12.70 -0.92 0.25
N LEU A 30 12.29 -0.51 -0.96
CA LEU A 30 12.87 -1.05 -2.19
C LEU A 30 14.37 -0.74 -2.29
N THR A 31 14.78 0.49 -1.96
CA THR A 31 16.20 0.89 -1.97
C THR A 31 17.01 0.06 -0.99
N GLU A 32 16.51 -0.11 0.23
CA GLU A 32 17.14 -0.94 1.26
C GLU A 32 17.26 -2.41 0.81
N GLY A 33 16.22 -2.98 0.21
CA GLY A 33 16.27 -4.34 -0.35
C GLY A 33 17.28 -4.48 -1.49
N PHE A 34 17.44 -3.47 -2.34
CA PHE A 34 18.47 -3.48 -3.40
C PHE A 34 19.89 -3.44 -2.86
N ILE A 35 20.12 -2.73 -1.76
CA ILE A 35 21.41 -2.67 -1.04
C ILE A 35 21.67 -4.02 -0.36
N GLU A 36 20.68 -4.57 0.33
CA GLU A 36 20.79 -5.85 1.06
C GLU A 36 21.10 -7.03 0.14
N TYR A 37 20.45 -7.10 -1.03
CA TYR A 37 20.62 -8.19 -2.00
C TYR A 37 21.57 -7.82 -3.15
N ALA A 38 22.53 -6.92 -2.92
CA ALA A 38 23.38 -6.35 -3.96
C ALA A 38 24.17 -7.41 -4.78
N ASN A 39 24.49 -8.55 -4.16
CA ASN A 39 25.23 -9.67 -4.75
C ASN A 39 24.39 -10.61 -5.63
N MET A 40 23.08 -10.43 -5.69
CA MET A 40 22.19 -11.27 -6.50
C MET A 40 22.05 -10.78 -7.96
N PRO A 41 21.74 -11.69 -8.91
CA PRO A 41 21.27 -11.31 -10.24
C PRO A 41 20.09 -10.34 -10.15
N LEU A 42 20.00 -9.39 -11.09
CA LEU A 42 19.02 -8.30 -11.05
C LEU A 42 17.57 -8.78 -10.85
N ILE A 43 17.18 -9.89 -11.48
CA ILE A 43 15.82 -10.41 -11.37
C ILE A 43 15.51 -10.92 -9.96
N LEU A 44 16.46 -11.60 -9.32
CA LEU A 44 16.31 -12.06 -7.94
C LEU A 44 16.34 -10.87 -6.98
N LYS A 45 17.29 -9.94 -7.17
CA LYS A 45 17.36 -8.70 -6.37
C LYS A 45 16.02 -7.95 -6.36
N LYS A 46 15.39 -7.78 -7.53
CA LYS A 46 14.06 -7.18 -7.65
C LYS A 46 12.98 -7.99 -6.94
N ALA A 47 12.97 -9.32 -7.13
CA ALA A 47 11.99 -10.19 -6.51
C ALA A 47 12.06 -10.15 -4.97
N TYR A 48 13.28 -10.21 -4.40
CA TYR A 48 13.49 -10.15 -2.96
C TYR A 48 13.19 -8.75 -2.38
N ALA A 49 13.59 -7.68 -3.07
CA ALA A 49 13.26 -6.31 -2.63
C ALA A 49 11.74 -6.05 -2.68
N PHE A 50 11.03 -6.57 -3.69
CA PHE A 50 9.57 -6.51 -3.76
C PHE A 50 8.90 -7.34 -2.65
N ARG A 51 9.42 -8.54 -2.39
CA ARG A 51 8.95 -9.37 -1.26
C ARG A 51 9.08 -8.61 0.06
N LYS A 52 10.21 -7.95 0.30
CA LYS A 52 10.45 -7.12 1.50
C LYS A 52 9.41 -6.00 1.61
N GLN A 53 9.15 -5.30 0.51
CA GLN A 53 8.10 -4.30 0.44
C GLN A 53 6.72 -4.86 0.83
N CYS A 54 6.34 -6.04 0.34
CA CYS A 54 5.07 -6.67 0.73
C CYS A 54 4.99 -7.08 2.21
N GLN A 55 6.14 -7.33 2.86
CA GLN A 55 6.19 -7.76 4.25
C GLN A 55 6.24 -6.59 5.25
N GLU A 56 6.84 -5.47 4.84
CA GLU A 56 7.14 -4.35 5.74
C GLU A 56 6.23 -3.13 5.53
N LYS A 57 5.56 -3.03 4.38
CA LYS A 57 4.68 -1.91 4.08
C LYS A 57 3.56 -1.80 5.12
N THR A 58 3.26 -0.57 5.53
CA THR A 58 2.14 -0.26 6.43
C THR A 58 0.82 -0.79 5.87
N ILE A 59 0.14 -1.63 6.64
CA ILE A 59 -1.20 -2.14 6.32
C ILE A 59 -2.23 -1.10 6.76
N PHE A 60 -3.04 -0.64 5.81
CA PHE A 60 -4.13 0.29 6.05
C PHE A 60 -5.47 -0.39 5.81
N ILE A 61 -6.35 -0.35 6.81
CA ILE A 61 -7.72 -0.83 6.73
C ILE A 61 -8.61 0.33 7.14
N ALA A 62 -9.41 0.86 6.21
CA ALA A 62 -10.23 2.02 6.52
C ALA A 62 -11.59 1.62 7.11
N GLU A 63 -12.19 2.51 7.88
CA GLU A 63 -13.56 2.31 8.37
C GLU A 63 -14.53 2.12 7.19
N ASP A 64 -15.57 1.30 7.42
CA ASP A 64 -16.63 0.96 6.48
C ASP A 64 -16.22 0.15 5.23
N GLU A 65 -14.92 -0.14 5.01
CA GLU A 65 -14.46 -0.98 3.91
C GLU A 65 -14.79 -2.46 4.12
N LEU A 66 -15.10 -3.15 3.01
CA LEU A 66 -15.31 -4.60 3.00
C LEU A 66 -14.22 -5.34 2.21
N ILE A 67 -13.51 -4.62 1.34
CA ILE A 67 -12.38 -5.11 0.56
C ILE A 67 -11.20 -4.25 0.97
N VAL A 68 -10.13 -4.89 1.47
CA VAL A 68 -8.96 -4.27 2.08
C VAL A 68 -7.68 -4.96 1.63
#